data_AF-A0A1Q8A527-F1
#
_entry.id   AF-A0A1Q8A527-F1
#
_cell.length_a   1.000
_cell.length_b   1.000
_cell.length_c   1.000
_cell.angle_alpha   90.00
_cell.angle_beta   90.00
_cell.angle_gamma   90.00
#
_symmetry.space_group_name_H-M   'P 1'
#
loop_
_entity.id
_entity.type
_entity.pdbx_description
1 polymer ?
#
loop_
_entity_poly.entity_id
_entity_poly.type
_entity_poly.pdbx_seq_one_letter_code
_entity_poly.pdbx_strand_id
1 'polypeptide(L)'
;MNLLGMLRKFGDRVGIIELAPEARLDAPVKIQTRAVTLSELATKIQITGVGKLAELPAELSVSFEDIYRAAGIHATSTGWTVERLYEFLNSDAIRAMDRPTAQQEALRVLAAEKVDAADLIKDAVARDQALDAYQDFMARKREPRIRALEDQRKRLEQEIAAEEESWREWRRRKRAREHEMVMSTVQ
;
A
#
# COMPACT_ATOMS: atom_id res chain seq x y z
N MET A 1 -39.76 70.25 -13.76
CA MET A 1 -38.42 69.85 -13.25
C MET A 1 -38.53 68.44 -12.68
N ASN A 2 -37.73 67.49 -13.14
CA ASN A 2 -37.99 66.05 -12.98
C ASN A 2 -37.27 65.47 -11.75
N LEU A 3 -38.06 65.15 -10.71
CA LEU A 3 -37.62 64.61 -9.41
C LEU A 3 -36.80 63.31 -9.52
N LEU A 4 -37.10 62.50 -10.54
CA LEU A 4 -36.42 61.24 -10.84
C LEU A 4 -34.94 61.45 -11.21
N GLY A 5 -34.61 62.55 -11.89
CA GLY A 5 -33.23 62.87 -12.24
C GLY A 5 -32.38 63.27 -11.03
N MET A 6 -33.02 63.86 -10.01
CA MET A 6 -32.35 64.28 -8.78
C MET A 6 -32.07 63.08 -7.86
N LEU A 7 -33.03 62.16 -7.73
CA LEU A 7 -32.88 60.92 -6.97
C LEU A 7 -31.80 60.00 -7.55
N ARG A 8 -31.69 59.92 -8.88
CA ARG A 8 -30.64 59.13 -9.53
C ARG A 8 -29.24 59.70 -9.31
N LYS A 9 -29.08 61.02 -9.45
CA LYS A 9 -27.79 61.69 -9.15
C LYS A 9 -27.40 61.60 -7.68
N PHE A 10 -28.39 61.54 -6.78
CA PHE A 10 -28.14 61.32 -5.36
C PHE A 10 -27.75 59.86 -5.09
N GLY A 11 -28.44 58.88 -5.71
CA GLY A 11 -28.12 57.46 -5.61
C GLY A 11 -26.70 57.10 -6.08
N ASP A 12 -26.28 57.67 -7.22
CA ASP A 12 -24.92 57.47 -7.76
C ASP A 12 -23.84 58.09 -6.86
N ARG A 13 -24.16 59.21 -6.19
CA ARG A 13 -23.19 59.96 -5.37
C ARG A 13 -23.02 59.41 -3.96
N VAL A 14 -24.00 58.69 -3.42
CA VAL A 14 -23.92 58.07 -2.08
C VAL A 14 -23.50 56.59 -2.17
N GLY A 15 -23.36 56.02 -3.38
CA GLY A 15 -22.88 54.65 -3.56
C GLY A 15 -23.82 53.57 -3.01
N ILE A 16 -25.11 53.91 -2.78
CA ILE A 16 -26.09 53.00 -2.16
C ILE A 16 -26.77 52.10 -3.21
N ILE A 17 -26.72 52.46 -4.50
CA ILE A 17 -27.32 51.67 -5.56
C ILE A 17 -26.21 50.98 -6.35
N GLU A 18 -25.60 49.97 -5.74
CA GLU A 18 -24.98 48.89 -6.49
C GLU A 18 -26.14 48.02 -7.01
N LEU A 19 -26.57 48.25 -8.25
CA LEU A 19 -27.42 47.30 -8.96
C LEU A 19 -26.59 46.04 -9.18
N ALA A 20 -26.61 45.16 -8.19
CA ALA A 20 -26.19 43.78 -8.35
C ALA A 20 -26.84 43.23 -9.62
N PRO A 21 -26.10 42.61 -10.54
CA PRO A 21 -26.74 41.76 -11.53
C PRO A 21 -27.52 40.71 -10.75
N GLU A 22 -28.80 40.53 -11.09
CA GLU A 22 -29.62 39.45 -10.55
C GLU A 22 -28.77 38.18 -10.51
N ALA A 23 -28.59 37.63 -9.30
CA ALA A 23 -28.05 36.30 -9.15
C ALA A 23 -28.99 35.37 -9.91
N ARG A 24 -28.59 35.00 -11.14
CA ARG A 24 -29.20 33.90 -11.85
C ARG A 24 -29.12 32.72 -10.90
N LEU A 25 -30.28 32.21 -10.51
CA LEU A 25 -30.39 30.88 -9.96
C LEU A 25 -29.92 29.94 -11.08
N ASP A 26 -28.62 29.62 -11.09
CA ASP A 26 -28.10 28.63 -12.00
C ASP A 26 -28.90 27.35 -11.79
N ALA A 27 -29.48 26.86 -12.87
CA ALA A 27 -30.19 25.60 -12.89
C ALA A 27 -29.32 24.50 -12.26
N PRO A 28 -29.91 23.49 -11.59
CA PRO A 28 -29.14 22.44 -10.95
C PRO A 28 -28.10 21.86 -11.92
N VAL A 29 -26.84 21.93 -11.54
CA VAL A 29 -25.71 21.40 -12.30
C VAL A 29 -26.03 19.93 -12.60
N LYS A 30 -26.28 19.63 -13.87
CA LYS A 30 -26.49 18.24 -14.31
C LYS A 30 -25.17 17.51 -14.10
N ILE A 31 -25.08 16.73 -13.02
CA ILE A 31 -23.99 15.78 -12.82
C ILE A 31 -24.13 14.73 -13.92
N GLN A 32 -23.38 14.89 -15.00
CA GLN A 32 -23.26 13.85 -16.02
C GLN A 32 -22.41 12.73 -15.42
N THR A 33 -23.07 11.68 -14.93
CA THR A 33 -22.42 10.46 -14.50
C THR A 33 -21.92 9.72 -15.74
N ARG A 34 -20.64 9.94 -16.09
CA ARG A 34 -19.95 9.08 -17.05
C ARG A 34 -19.60 7.78 -16.33
N ALA A 35 -19.88 6.63 -16.96
CA ALA A 35 -19.34 5.36 -16.52
C ALA A 35 -17.81 5.41 -16.74
N VAL A 36 -17.06 5.53 -15.65
CA VAL A 36 -15.60 5.45 -15.65
C VAL A 36 -15.23 4.01 -15.33
N THR A 37 -14.43 3.39 -16.19
CA THR A 37 -13.95 2.02 -15.93
C THR A 37 -12.90 2.03 -14.83
N LEU A 38 -12.78 0.94 -14.06
CA LEU A 38 -11.76 0.82 -13.01
C LEU A 38 -10.33 1.05 -13.55
N SER A 39 -10.10 0.70 -14.82
CA SER A 39 -8.86 0.96 -15.55
C SER A 39 -8.59 2.44 -15.87
N GLU A 40 -9.63 3.27 -15.98
CA GLU A 40 -9.50 4.72 -16.22
C GLU A 40 -9.32 5.50 -14.90
N LEU A 41 -9.83 4.97 -13.79
CA LEU A 41 -9.57 5.47 -12.43
C LEU A 41 -8.18 5.10 -11.90
N ALA A 42 -7.49 4.17 -12.57
CA ALA A 42 -6.10 3.87 -12.27
C ALA A 42 -5.24 5.07 -12.62
N THR A 43 -4.99 5.92 -11.62
CA THR A 43 -3.93 6.91 -11.62
C THR A 43 -2.67 6.26 -12.18
N LYS A 44 -2.02 6.89 -13.16
CA LYS A 44 -0.89 6.35 -13.91
C LYS A 44 0.36 6.31 -13.01
N ILE A 45 0.37 5.39 -12.04
CA ILE A 45 1.47 5.18 -11.07
C ILE A 45 2.65 4.58 -11.84
N GLN A 46 3.83 5.18 -11.72
CA GLN A 46 5.05 4.69 -12.35
C GLN A 46 5.68 3.59 -11.47
N ILE A 47 5.12 2.39 -11.50
CA ILE A 47 5.53 1.23 -10.67
C ILE A 47 6.97 0.76 -10.97
N THR A 48 7.59 1.23 -12.06
CA THR A 48 8.94 0.84 -12.49
C THR A 48 10.06 1.17 -11.50
N GLY A 49 9.88 2.15 -10.61
CA GLY A 49 10.90 2.48 -9.61
C GLY A 49 10.92 1.51 -8.43
N VAL A 50 9.77 0.96 -8.04
CA VAL A 50 9.62 0.06 -6.87
C VAL A 50 10.50 -1.18 -7.01
N GLY A 51 10.62 -1.72 -8.23
CA GLY A 51 11.47 -2.88 -8.51
C GLY A 51 12.95 -2.64 -8.21
N LYS A 52 13.47 -1.42 -8.41
CA LYS A 52 14.87 -1.09 -8.15
C LYS A 52 15.22 -1.07 -6.66
N LEU A 53 14.26 -0.72 -5.80
CA LEU A 53 14.49 -0.76 -4.35
C LEU A 53 14.59 -2.19 -3.83
N ALA A 54 13.85 -3.12 -4.43
CA ALA A 54 13.90 -4.52 -4.07
C ALA A 54 15.17 -5.25 -4.60
N GLU A 55 15.97 -4.60 -5.44
CA GLU A 55 17.31 -5.07 -5.82
C GLU A 55 18.33 -4.89 -4.69
N LEU A 56 18.07 -3.99 -3.72
CA LEU A 56 18.96 -3.75 -2.58
C LEU A 56 19.14 -5.02 -1.72
N PRO A 57 20.32 -5.20 -1.09
CA PRO A 57 20.55 -6.31 -0.17
C PRO A 57 19.51 -6.33 0.95
N ALA A 58 18.99 -7.51 1.28
CA ALA A 58 17.93 -7.70 2.29
C ALA A 58 18.28 -7.22 3.71
N GLU A 59 19.55 -6.84 3.93
CA GLU A 59 20.07 -6.26 5.17
C GLU A 59 19.71 -4.78 5.34
N LEU A 60 19.24 -4.11 4.27
CA LEU A 60 18.68 -2.76 4.32
C LEU A 60 17.16 -2.89 4.34
N SER A 61 16.54 -2.69 5.50
CA SER A 61 15.09 -2.56 5.62
C SER A 61 14.64 -1.35 4.78
N VAL A 62 14.18 -1.59 3.56
CA VAL A 62 13.61 -0.54 2.70
C VAL A 62 12.40 0.04 3.42
N SER A 63 12.39 1.35 3.63
CA SER A 63 11.28 2.01 4.31
C SER A 63 10.03 2.05 3.42
N PHE A 64 8.85 2.10 4.02
CA PHE A 64 7.60 2.28 3.25
C PHE A 64 7.60 3.57 2.44
N GLU A 65 8.22 4.63 2.97
CA GLU A 65 8.36 5.90 2.28
C GLU A 65 9.17 5.77 0.98
N ASP A 66 10.24 4.97 1.00
CA ASP A 66 11.03 4.69 -0.20
C ASP A 66 10.20 3.91 -1.23
N ILE A 67 9.44 2.90 -0.80
CA ILE A 67 8.54 2.12 -1.67
C ILE A 67 7.53 3.04 -2.36
N TYR A 68 6.88 3.94 -1.60
CA TYR A 68 5.93 4.90 -2.14
C TYR A 68 6.58 5.89 -3.09
N ARG A 69 7.74 6.43 -2.73
CA ARG A 69 8.50 7.36 -3.57
C ARG A 69 8.91 6.73 -4.90
N ALA A 70 9.31 5.46 -4.87
CA ALA A 70 9.68 4.71 -6.06
C ALA A 70 8.48 4.33 -6.93
N ALA A 71 7.27 4.29 -6.39
CA ALA A 71 6.02 4.20 -7.14
C ALA A 71 5.58 5.55 -7.74
N GLY A 72 6.26 6.65 -7.38
CA GLY A 72 5.86 8.01 -7.77
C GLY A 72 4.72 8.58 -6.92
N ILE A 73 4.47 8.00 -5.74
CA ILE A 73 3.52 8.51 -4.76
C ILE A 73 4.23 9.57 -3.93
N HIS A 74 3.74 10.81 -4.01
CA HIS A 74 4.26 11.94 -3.24
C HIS A 74 3.21 12.39 -2.22
N ALA A 75 3.67 13.00 -1.12
CA ALA A 75 2.76 13.61 -0.17
C ALA A 75 1.87 14.65 -0.87
N THR A 76 0.56 14.58 -0.61
CA THR A 76 -0.43 15.49 -1.19
C THR A 76 -0.12 16.93 -0.80
N SER A 77 -0.45 17.90 -1.66
CA SER A 77 -0.21 19.34 -1.39
C SER A 77 -0.94 19.86 -0.16
N THR A 78 -2.00 19.15 0.26
CA THR A 78 -2.79 19.41 1.48
C THR A 78 -2.16 18.81 2.74
N GLY A 79 -1.13 17.97 2.63
CA GLY A 79 -0.48 17.31 3.77
C GLY A 79 -1.35 16.27 4.48
N TRP A 80 -2.51 15.93 3.89
CA TRP A 80 -3.38 14.85 4.36
C TRP A 80 -3.14 13.59 3.55
N THR A 81 -2.62 12.58 4.24
CA THR A 81 -2.46 11.21 3.73
C THR A 81 -3.38 10.28 4.50
N VAL A 82 -3.55 9.06 3.99
CA VAL A 82 -4.32 8.00 4.65
C VAL A 82 -3.72 7.65 6.03
N GLU A 83 -2.39 7.70 6.16
CA GLU A 83 -1.71 7.48 7.45
C GLU A 83 -2.09 8.55 8.47
N ARG A 84 -2.08 9.83 8.07
CA ARG A 84 -2.48 10.93 8.94
C ARG A 84 -3.95 10.85 9.34
N LEU A 85 -4.82 10.41 8.42
CA LEU A 85 -6.22 10.15 8.75
C LEU A 85 -6.37 9.00 9.75
N TYR A 86 -5.59 7.93 9.59
CA TYR A 86 -5.56 6.80 10.52
C TYR A 86 -5.07 7.22 11.91
N GLU A 87 -4.02 8.05 11.99
CA GLU A 87 -3.53 8.62 13.24
C GLU A 87 -4.58 9.51 13.91
N PHE A 88 -5.24 10.38 13.13
CA PHE A 88 -6.31 11.23 13.62
C PHE A 88 -7.48 10.40 14.19
N LEU A 89 -7.93 9.38 13.48
CA LEU A 89 -9.00 8.49 13.94
C LEU A 89 -8.62 7.64 15.16
N ASN A 90 -7.33 7.36 15.35
CA ASN A 90 -6.80 6.67 16.52
C ASN A 90 -6.39 7.59 17.67
N SER A 91 -6.56 8.90 17.53
CA SER A 91 -6.33 9.83 18.64
C SER A 91 -7.32 9.57 19.77
N ASP A 92 -6.88 9.75 21.01
CA ASP A 92 -7.72 9.53 22.20
C ASP A 92 -9.02 10.36 22.16
N ALA A 93 -8.95 11.55 21.54
CA ALA A 93 -10.10 12.43 21.35
C ALA A 93 -11.20 11.81 20.47
N ILE A 94 -10.83 11.11 19.40
CA ILE A 94 -11.79 10.46 18.47
C ILE A 94 -12.19 9.08 18.98
N ARG A 95 -11.28 8.33 19.61
CA ARG A 95 -11.59 6.99 20.17
C ARG A 95 -12.59 7.05 21.32
N ALA A 96 -12.63 8.16 22.07
CA ALA A 96 -13.61 8.37 23.13
C ALA A 96 -15.03 8.71 22.62
N MET A 97 -15.18 9.03 21.33
CA MET A 97 -16.46 9.36 20.72
C MET A 97 -17.22 8.12 20.26
N ASP A 98 -18.55 8.23 20.16
CA ASP A 98 -19.37 7.23 19.49
C ASP A 98 -19.16 7.28 17.97
N ARG A 99 -19.31 6.12 17.32
CA ARG A 99 -19.04 5.93 15.88
C ARG A 99 -19.66 7.00 14.96
N PRO A 100 -20.93 7.41 15.11
CA PRO A 100 -21.49 8.42 14.21
C PRO A 100 -20.92 9.82 14.45
N THR A 101 -20.61 10.19 15.70
CA THR A 101 -19.98 11.48 16.04
C THR A 101 -18.54 11.53 15.54
N ALA A 102 -17.77 10.45 15.69
CA ALA A 102 -16.41 10.34 15.15
C ALA A 102 -16.39 10.50 13.62
N GLN A 103 -17.37 9.91 12.91
CA GLN A 103 -17.51 10.06 11.47
C GLN A 103 -17.81 11.50 11.05
N GLN A 104 -18.74 12.16 11.75
CA GLN A 104 -19.08 13.55 11.49
C GLN A 104 -17.89 14.48 11.75
N GLU A 105 -17.13 14.24 12.82
CA GLU A 105 -15.96 15.04 13.16
C GLU A 105 -14.83 14.85 12.15
N ALA A 106 -14.57 13.62 11.70
CA ALA A 106 -13.60 13.35 10.64
C ALA A 106 -13.98 14.06 9.33
N LEU A 107 -15.24 13.97 8.91
CA LEU A 107 -15.72 14.67 7.71
C LEU A 107 -15.64 16.19 7.86
N ARG A 108 -15.91 16.72 9.06
CA ARG A 108 -15.80 18.15 9.37
C ARG A 108 -14.37 18.65 9.25
N VAL A 109 -13.40 17.92 9.79
CA VAL A 109 -11.97 18.27 9.72
C VAL A 109 -11.48 18.20 8.28
N LEU A 110 -11.82 17.14 7.54
CA LEU A 110 -11.46 17.02 6.13
C LEU A 110 -12.07 18.15 5.28
N ALA A 111 -13.31 18.52 5.54
CA ALA A 111 -13.97 19.64 4.87
C ALA A 111 -13.34 20.99 5.20
N ALA A 112 -12.92 21.21 6.45
CA ALA A 112 -12.24 22.43 6.88
C ALA A 112 -10.89 22.61 6.18
N GLU A 113 -10.17 21.51 5.96
CA GLU A 113 -8.88 21.51 5.26
C GLU A 113 -9.01 21.36 3.73
N LYS A 114 -10.25 21.38 3.21
CA LYS A 114 -10.58 21.26 1.77
C LYS A 114 -10.01 19.99 1.13
N VAL A 115 -9.95 18.91 1.89
CA VAL A 115 -9.47 17.61 1.41
C VAL A 115 -10.64 16.84 0.82
N ASP A 116 -10.54 16.46 -0.46
CA ASP A 116 -11.53 15.58 -1.08
C ASP A 116 -11.32 14.14 -0.58
N ALA A 117 -12.38 13.53 -0.06
CA ALA A 117 -12.39 12.13 0.34
C ALA A 117 -12.04 11.21 -0.83
N ALA A 118 -12.41 11.59 -2.07
CA ALA A 118 -12.05 10.83 -3.26
C ALA A 118 -10.53 10.80 -3.49
N ASP A 119 -9.82 11.88 -3.18
CA ASP A 119 -8.36 11.94 -3.34
C ASP A 119 -7.63 11.13 -2.26
N LEU A 120 -8.16 11.10 -1.03
CA LEU A 120 -7.67 10.20 0.02
C LEU A 120 -7.85 8.72 -0.34
N ILE A 121 -8.99 8.35 -0.93
CA ILE A 121 -9.23 6.98 -1.39
C ILE A 121 -8.27 6.62 -2.53
N LYS A 122 -8.02 7.53 -3.47
CA LYS A 122 -7.02 7.32 -4.54
C LYS A 122 -5.61 7.13 -3.97
N ASP A 123 -5.22 7.92 -2.96
CA ASP A 123 -3.94 7.77 -2.26
C ASP A 123 -3.86 6.40 -1.57
N ALA A 124 -4.94 5.95 -0.91
CA ALA A 124 -5.00 4.63 -0.26
C ALA A 124 -4.77 3.49 -1.27
N VAL A 125 -5.52 3.51 -2.36
CA VAL A 125 -5.43 2.48 -3.41
C VAL A 125 -4.06 2.51 -4.07
N ALA A 126 -3.47 3.68 -4.29
CA ALA A 126 -2.14 3.80 -4.87
C ALA A 126 -1.07 3.19 -3.96
N ARG A 127 -1.12 3.46 -2.66
CA ARG A 127 -0.17 2.90 -1.68
C ARG A 127 -0.29 1.39 -1.56
N ASP A 128 -1.51 0.87 -1.54
CA ASP A 128 -1.79 -0.57 -1.51
C ASP A 128 -1.20 -1.27 -2.74
N GLN A 129 -1.47 -0.74 -3.94
CA GLN A 129 -0.90 -1.27 -5.19
C GLN A 129 0.64 -1.21 -5.22
N ALA A 130 1.24 -0.17 -4.64
CA ALA A 130 2.69 -0.08 -4.53
C ALA A 130 3.28 -1.15 -3.60
N LEU A 131 2.60 -1.45 -2.50
CA LEU A 131 2.99 -2.51 -1.57
C LEU A 131 2.84 -3.89 -2.22
N ASP A 132 1.74 -4.16 -2.91
CA ASP A 132 1.51 -5.42 -3.63
C ASP A 132 2.61 -5.66 -4.68
N ALA A 133 2.95 -4.63 -5.47
CA ALA A 133 4.02 -4.73 -6.46
C ALA A 133 5.39 -5.04 -5.84
N TYR A 134 5.68 -4.44 -4.68
CA TYR A 134 6.90 -4.73 -3.92
C TYR A 134 6.90 -6.17 -3.38
N GLN A 135 5.78 -6.63 -2.81
CA GLN A 135 5.63 -7.97 -2.28
C GLN A 135 5.81 -9.03 -3.37
N ASP A 136 5.16 -8.85 -4.52
CA ASP A 136 5.28 -9.73 -5.68
C ASP A 136 6.73 -9.84 -6.17
N PHE A 137 7.43 -8.71 -6.24
CA PHE A 137 8.84 -8.72 -6.64
C PHE A 137 9.70 -9.47 -5.62
N MET A 138 9.49 -9.23 -4.33
CA MET A 138 10.22 -9.92 -3.27
C MET A 138 9.93 -11.42 -3.24
N ALA A 139 8.68 -11.83 -3.51
CA ALA A 139 8.30 -13.22 -3.64
C ALA A 139 9.06 -13.89 -4.79
N ARG A 140 9.06 -13.27 -5.98
CA ARG A 140 9.80 -13.78 -7.15
C ARG A 140 11.29 -13.91 -6.91
N LYS A 141 11.90 -13.01 -6.13
CA LYS A 141 13.34 -13.07 -5.78
C LYS A 141 13.64 -14.17 -4.77
N ARG A 142 12.73 -14.44 -3.84
CA ARG A 142 12.89 -15.49 -2.80
C ARG A 142 12.64 -16.89 -3.35
N GLU A 143 11.69 -17.04 -4.27
CA GLU A 143 11.30 -18.31 -4.86
C GLU A 143 12.47 -19.18 -5.37
N PRO A 144 13.40 -18.68 -6.22
CA PRO A 144 14.51 -19.51 -6.69
C PRO A 144 15.47 -19.92 -5.58
N ARG A 145 15.64 -19.08 -4.55
CA ARG A 145 16.48 -19.39 -3.39
C ARG A 145 15.84 -20.46 -2.51
N ILE A 146 14.52 -20.37 -2.28
CA ILE A 146 13.76 -21.39 -1.55
C ILE A 146 13.87 -22.72 -2.29
N ARG A 147 13.60 -22.72 -3.59
CA ARG A 147 13.70 -23.91 -4.44
C ARG A 147 15.09 -24.54 -4.43
N ALA A 148 16.15 -23.73 -4.54
CA ALA A 148 17.53 -24.22 -4.47
C ALA A 148 17.85 -24.87 -3.12
N LEU A 149 17.38 -24.29 -2.01
CA LEU A 149 17.55 -24.87 -0.67
C LEU A 149 16.77 -26.17 -0.49
N GLU A 150 15.56 -26.26 -1.05
CA GLU A 150 14.76 -27.49 -1.05
C GLU A 150 15.43 -28.60 -1.85
N ASP A 151 15.95 -28.28 -3.04
CA ASP A 151 16.71 -29.22 -3.88
C ASP A 151 17.98 -29.69 -3.17
N GLN A 152 18.71 -28.78 -2.52
CA GLN A 152 19.89 -29.12 -1.73
C GLN A 152 19.53 -30.02 -0.55
N ARG A 153 18.47 -29.70 0.19
CA ARG A 153 17.99 -30.53 1.30
C ARG A 153 17.67 -31.96 0.82
N LYS A 154 16.95 -32.08 -0.29
CA LYS A 154 16.57 -33.39 -0.86
C LYS A 154 17.79 -34.21 -1.28
N ARG A 155 18.81 -33.58 -1.87
CA ARG A 155 20.08 -34.25 -2.22
C ARG A 155 20.80 -34.77 -0.98
N LEU A 156 20.93 -33.93 0.05
CA LEU A 156 21.55 -34.33 1.31
C LEU A 156 20.80 -35.48 1.99
N GLU A 157 19.47 -35.46 1.98
CA GLU A 157 18.65 -36.56 2.51
C GLU A 157 18.91 -37.89 1.76
N GLN A 158 19.08 -37.83 0.43
CA GLN A 158 19.41 -39.00 -0.37
C GLN A 158 20.83 -39.52 -0.08
N GLU A 159 21.81 -38.62 0.06
CA GLU A 159 23.19 -38.97 0.41
C GLU A 159 23.26 -39.63 1.80
N ILE A 160 22.58 -39.06 2.79
CA ILE A 160 22.49 -39.61 4.15
C ILE A 160 21.87 -41.01 4.10
N ALA A 161 20.76 -41.20 3.38
CA ALA A 161 20.11 -42.50 3.28
C ALA A 161 21.00 -43.57 2.62
N ALA A 162 21.75 -43.20 1.57
CA ALA A 162 22.69 -44.09 0.89
C ALA A 162 23.89 -44.44 1.78
N GLU A 163 24.40 -43.47 2.55
CA GLU A 163 25.48 -43.70 3.50
C GLU A 163 25.03 -44.60 4.65
N GLU A 164 23.81 -44.40 5.18
CA GLU A 164 23.23 -45.27 6.20
C GLU A 164 23.05 -46.71 5.73
N GLU A 165 22.66 -46.92 4.47
CA GLU A 165 22.59 -48.25 3.86
C GLU A 165 23.98 -48.89 3.75
N SER A 166 24.96 -48.15 3.21
CA SER A 166 26.35 -48.60 3.11
C SER A 166 26.92 -48.98 4.50
N TRP A 167 26.64 -48.18 5.53
CA TRP A 167 27.03 -48.47 6.90
C TRP A 167 26.34 -49.71 7.47
N ARG A 168 25.05 -49.92 7.16
CA ARG A 168 24.32 -51.14 7.58
C ARG A 168 24.94 -52.38 6.95
N GLU A 169 25.26 -52.34 5.66
CA GLU A 169 25.91 -53.44 4.95
C GLU A 169 27.32 -53.72 5.48
N TRP A 170 28.12 -52.68 5.70
CA TRP A 170 29.44 -52.84 6.30
C TRP A 170 29.35 -53.48 7.69
N ARG A 171 28.42 -53.04 8.54
CA ARG A 171 28.21 -53.64 9.88
C ARG A 171 27.78 -55.10 9.80
N ARG A 172 26.97 -55.48 8.81
CA ARG A 172 26.61 -56.89 8.57
C ARG A 172 27.84 -57.71 8.19
N ARG A 173 28.64 -57.23 7.22
CA ARG A 173 29.88 -57.90 6.79
C ARG A 173 30.90 -58.05 7.92
N LYS A 174 31.08 -57.00 8.73
CA LYS A 174 31.99 -57.05 9.89
C LYS A 174 31.59 -58.12 10.89
N ARG A 175 30.31 -58.17 11.29
CA ARG A 175 29.79 -59.20 12.21
C ARG A 175 29.94 -60.62 11.65
N ALA A 176 29.69 -60.81 10.35
CA ALA A 176 29.87 -62.11 9.71
C ALA A 176 31.32 -62.59 9.79
N ARG A 177 32.28 -61.71 9.47
CA ARG A 177 33.72 -62.02 9.58
C ARG A 177 34.16 -62.31 11.01
N GLU A 178 33.67 -61.54 11.99
CA GLU A 178 33.95 -61.79 13.40
C GLU A 178 33.42 -63.17 13.83
N HIS A 179 32.21 -63.54 13.41
CA HIS A 179 31.64 -64.85 13.68
C HIS A 179 32.45 -66.00 13.03
N GLU A 180 32.88 -65.84 11.78
CA GLU A 180 33.74 -66.81 11.09
C GLU A 180 35.10 -66.99 11.81
N MET A 181 35.74 -65.89 12.23
CA MET A 181 37.00 -65.94 12.97
C MET A 181 36.86 -66.65 14.33
N VAL A 182 35.75 -66.41 15.05
CA VAL A 182 35.47 -67.09 16.33
C VAL A 182 35.22 -68.59 16.10
N MET A 183 34.48 -68.95 15.05
CA MET A 183 34.27 -70.37 14.71
C MET A 183 35.55 -71.09 14.29
N SER A 184 36.47 -70.40 13.60
CA SER A 184 37.76 -70.96 13.17
C SER A 184 38.79 -71.11 14.29
N THR A 185 38.63 -70.41 15.42
CA THR A 185 39.56 -70.49 16.57
C THR A 185 39.13 -71.54 17.61
N VAL A 186 37.94 -72.14 17.45
CA VAL A 186 37.38 -73.16 18.35
C VAL A 186 37.52 -74.60 17.79
N GLN A 187 38.03 -74.77 16.56
CA GLN A 187 38.41 -76.07 15.99
C GLN A 187 39.90 -76.36 16.19
#